data_AF-A0A2Z6AKP9-F1
#
_entry.id   AF-A0A2Z6AKP9-F1
#
_cell.length_a   1.000
_cell.length_b   1.000
_cell.length_c   1.000
_cell.angle_alpha   90.00
_cell.angle_beta   90.00
_cell.angle_gamma   90.00
#
_symmetry.space_group_name_H-M   'P 1'
#
loop_
_entity.id
_entity.type
_entity.pdbx_description
1 polymer ?
#
loop_
_entity_poly.entity_id
_entity_poly.type
_entity_poly.pdbx_seq_one_letter_code
_entity_poly.pdbx_strand_id
1 'polypeptide(L)' 'MAQAETGTPVWYAVKFGPSSFAIFDAFQNDGDRTAHLNGPIAAALMQNADELLATPPVIERWDVLAVK' A
#
# COMPACT_ATOMS: atom_id res chain seq x y z
N MET A 1 -4.97 9.23 6.38
CA MET A 1 -5.59 8.58 5.21
C MET A 1 -5.86 7.11 5.51
N ALA A 2 -4.85 6.28 5.82
CA ALA A 2 -5.04 4.85 6.09
C ALA A 2 -6.11 4.53 7.17
N GLN A 3 -6.14 5.27 8.28
CA GLN A 3 -7.15 5.09 9.33
C GLN A 3 -8.61 5.25 8.88
N ALA A 4 -8.86 5.91 7.74
CA ALA A 4 -10.20 6.08 7.18
C ALA A 4 -10.64 4.90 6.31
N GLU A 5 -9.71 4.02 5.91
CA GLU A 5 -9.98 2.85 5.09
C GLU A 5 -10.32 1.66 5.99
N THR A 6 -11.60 1.48 6.32
CA THR A 6 -12.04 0.41 7.22
C THR A 6 -11.75 -1.01 6.68
N GLY A 7 -11.56 -1.16 5.36
CA GLY A 7 -11.15 -2.39 4.69
C GLY A 7 -9.64 -2.69 4.75
N THR A 8 -8.82 -1.76 5.23
CA THR A 8 -7.35 -1.90 5.33
C THR A 8 -6.93 -1.97 6.81
N PRO A 9 -7.25 -3.06 7.54
CA PRO A 9 -7.00 -3.15 8.98
C PRO A 9 -5.51 -3.18 9.34
N VAL A 10 -4.65 -3.61 8.42
CA VAL A 10 -3.20 -3.60 8.57
C VAL A 10 -2.63 -2.67 7.51
N TRP A 11 -1.87 -1.67 7.95
CA TRP A 11 -1.14 -0.76 7.08
C TRP A 11 0.16 -0.34 7.76
N TYR A 12 1.29 -0.62 7.11
CA TYR A 12 2.62 -0.26 7.59
C TYR A 12 3.37 0.52 6.51
N ALA A 13 3.92 1.67 6.89
CA ALA A 13 5.00 2.32 6.15
C ALA A 13 6.33 1.72 6.61
N VAL A 14 7.10 1.16 5.68
CA VAL A 14 8.34 0.45 5.95
C VAL A 14 9.51 1.22 5.35
N LYS A 15 10.60 1.34 6.12
CA LYS A 15 11.88 1.89 5.66
C LYS A 15 12.95 0.83 5.77
N PHE A 16 13.52 0.42 4.65
CA PHE A 16 14.63 -0.55 4.60
C PHE A 16 15.99 0.13 4.68
N GLY A 17 16.07 1.38 4.22
CA GLY A 17 17.32 2.13 4.18
C GLY A 17 17.11 3.62 3.88
N PRO A 18 18.17 4.37 3.56
CA PRO A 18 18.08 5.81 3.33
C PRO A 18 17.12 6.21 2.20
N SER A 19 17.03 5.39 1.15
CA SER A 19 16.26 5.67 -0.07
C SER A 19 15.42 4.46 -0.54
N SER A 20 15.10 3.53 0.36
CA SER A 20 14.31 2.34 0.03
C SER A 20 13.21 2.13 1.06
N PHE A 21 11.97 2.04 0.56
CA PHE A 21 10.75 2.07 1.33
C PHE A 21 9.73 1.09 0.74
N ALA A 22 8.76 0.69 1.55
CA ALA A 22 7.59 -0.05 1.10
C ALA A 22 6.35 0.34 1.90
N ILE A 23 5.20 -0.05 1.37
CA ILE A 23 3.95 -0.15 2.11
C ILE A 23 3.64 -1.64 2.20
N PHE A 24 3.29 -2.10 3.40
CA PHE A 24 2.69 -3.42 3.60
C PHE A 24 1.29 -3.23 4.15
N ASP A 25 0.32 -3.81 3.47
CA ASP A 25 -1.07 -3.78 3.84
C ASP A 25 -1.67 -5.18 3.77
N ALA A 26 -2.65 -5.43 4.63
CA ALA A 26 -3.41 -6.68 4.61
C ALA A 26 -4.91 -6.38 4.68
N PHE A 27 -5.68 -7.21 3.99
CA PHE A 27 -7.09 -7.01 3.70
C PHE A 27 -7.87 -8.26 4.09
N GLN A 28 -9.15 -8.11 4.44
CA GLN A 28 -10.00 -9.27 4.72
C GLN A 28 -10.39 -10.02 3.45
N ASN A 29 -10.45 -9.34 2.31
CA ASN A 29 -10.85 -9.88 1.02
C ASN A 29 -10.32 -9.04 -0.15
N ASP A 30 -10.52 -9.56 -1.37
CA ASP A 30 -10.09 -8.89 -2.61
C ASP A 30 -10.83 -7.59 -2.92
N GLY A 31 -12.07 -7.45 -2.44
CA GLY A 31 -12.84 -6.21 -2.58
C GLY A 31 -12.19 -5.07 -1.82
N ASP A 32 -11.78 -5.32 -0.57
CA ASP A 32 -11.07 -4.36 0.27
C ASP A 32 -9.71 -3.99 -0.33
N ARG A 33 -8.95 -4.99 -0.82
CA ARG A 33 -7.69 -4.75 -1.54
C ARG A 33 -7.90 -3.85 -2.77
N THR A 34 -8.96 -4.10 -3.52
CA THR A 34 -9.31 -3.30 -4.70
C THR A 34 -9.73 -1.88 -4.30
N ALA A 35 -10.45 -1.72 -3.19
CA ALA A 35 -10.82 -0.42 -2.66
C ALA A 35 -9.59 0.40 -2.24
N HIS A 36 -8.61 -0.22 -1.59
CA HIS A 36 -7.34 0.42 -1.23
C HIS A 36 -6.55 0.89 -2.46
N LEU A 37 -6.39 0.01 -3.45
CA LEU A 37 -5.64 0.33 -4.68
C LEU A 37 -6.29 1.43 -5.53
N ASN A 38 -7.61 1.64 -5.40
CA ASN A 38 -8.33 2.75 -6.03
C ASN A 38 -8.58 3.91 -5.06
N GLY A 39 -8.00 3.85 -3.86
CA GLY A 39 -8.25 4.78 -2.77
C GLY A 39 -7.35 6.02 -2.81
N PRO A 40 -7.57 6.94 -1.84
CA PRO A 40 -6.83 8.21 -1.78
C PRO A 40 -5.32 8.05 -1.60
N ILE A 41 -4.86 6.98 -0.94
CA ILE A 41 -3.43 6.73 -0.72
C ILE A 41 -2.73 6.41 -2.04
N ALA A 42 -3.27 5.45 -2.80
CA ALA A 42 -2.74 5.09 -4.12
C ALA A 42 -2.80 6.29 -5.08
N ALA A 43 -3.90 7.04 -5.08
CA ALA A 43 -4.02 8.26 -5.86
C ALA A 43 -2.94 9.30 -5.52
N ALA A 44 -2.72 9.56 -4.22
CA ALA A 44 -1.69 10.50 -3.77
C ALA A 44 -0.28 10.03 -4.13
N LEU A 45 0.02 8.73 -4.01
CA LEU A 45 1.32 8.18 -4.42
C LEU A 45 1.55 8.41 -5.92
N MET A 46 0.57 8.06 -6.76
CA MET A 46 0.70 8.21 -8.21
C MET A 46 0.79 9.67 -8.65
N GLN A 47 0.11 10.59 -7.95
CA GLN A 47 0.21 12.03 -8.19
C GLN A 47 1.62 12.60 -7.93
N ASN A 48 2.38 11.99 -7.03
CA ASN A 48 3.71 12.45 -6.63
C ASN A 48 4.83 11.50 -7.11
N ALA A 49 4.50 10.51 -7.95
CA ALA A 49 5.43 9.42 -8.27
C ALA A 49 6.71 9.92 -8.95
N ASP A 50 6.59 10.83 -9.93
CA ASP A 50 7.74 11.37 -10.66
C ASP A 50 8.67 12.23 -9.81
N GLU A 51 8.14 12.84 -8.74
CA GLU A 51 8.93 13.66 -7.81
C GLU A 51 9.62 12.79 -6.75
N LEU A 52 8.90 11.80 -6.21
CA LEU A 52 9.33 11.07 -5.02
C LEU A 52 10.05 9.76 -5.33
N LEU A 53 9.80 9.14 -6.48
CA LEU A 53 10.28 7.79 -6.80
C LEU A 53 11.31 7.81 -7.92
N ALA A 54 12.44 7.16 -7.69
CA ALA A 54 13.48 7.01 -8.73
C ALA A 54 13.03 6.11 -9.89
N THR A 55 12.05 5.24 -9.66
CA THR A 55 11.42 4.35 -10.63
C THR A 55 9.94 4.16 -10.27
N PRO A 56 9.06 3.78 -11.21
CA PRO A 56 7.68 3.43 -10.87
C PRO A 56 7.59 2.40 -9.72
N PRO A 57 6.59 2.51 -8.84
CA PRO A 57 6.46 1.59 -7.72
C PRO A 57 6.10 0.19 -8.22
N VAL A 58 6.66 -0.84 -7.59
CA VAL A 58 6.29 -2.24 -7.84
C VAL A 58 5.15 -2.60 -6.89
N ILE A 59 4.04 -3.10 -7.44
CA ILE A 59 2.87 -3.55 -6.68
C ILE A 59 2.77 -5.06 -6.79
N GLU A 60 3.04 -5.77 -5.71
CA GLU A 60 2.95 -7.22 -5.64
C GLU A 60 1.66 -7.65 -4.96
N ARG A 61 1.02 -8.69 -5.50
CA ARG A 61 -0.20 -9.29 -4.93
C ARG A 61 0.17 -10.66 -4.39
N TRP A 62 0.13 -10.78 -3.07
CA TRP A 62 0.43 -12.03 -2.38
C TRP A 62 -0.81 -12.61 -1.73
N ASP A 63 -0.84 -13.94 -1.65
CA ASP A 63 -1.82 -14.67 -0.84
C ASP A 63 -1.25 -14.88 0.56
N VAL A 64 -2.05 -14.54 1.57
CA VAL A 64 -1.67 -14.73 2.98
C VAL A 64 -2.10 -16.11 3.42
N LEU A 65 -1.13 -17.00 3.66
CA LEU A 65 -1.40 -18.36 4.12
C LEU A 65 -1.79 -18.42 5.60
N ALA A 66 -1.32 -17.47 6.41
CA ALA A 66 -1.65 -17.35 7.83
C ALA A 66 -1.40 -15.92 8.33
N VAL A 67 -2.16 -15.49 9.33
CA VAL A 67 -2.00 -14.22 10.06
C VAL A 67 -2.12 -14.49 11.56
N LYS A 68 -1.45 -13.67 12.37
CA LYS A 68 -1.52 -13.71 13.84
C LYS A 68 -1.99 -12.38 14.38
#